data_AF-A0AB37UE86-F1
#
_entry.id   AF-A0AB37UE86-F1
#
_cell.length_a   1.000
_cell.length_b   1.000
_cell.length_c   1.000
_cell.angle_alpha   90.00
_cell.angle_beta   90.00
_cell.angle_gamma   90.00
#
_symmetry.space_group_name_H-M   'P 1'
#
loop_
_entity.id
_entity.type
_entity.pdbx_description
1 polymer ?
#
loop_
_entity_poly.entity_id
_entity_poly.type
_entity_poly.pdbx_seq_one_letter_code
_entity_poly.pdbx_strand_id
1 'polypeptide(L)'
;MKLSLPSMSDLSDSNPILPIVIVPLDGGRQQEQLRQEQKDTLADLRHWQIEEFLRQTGKAENTQRSYRQQLKKFACWCNKSWLDVTASDLGKYRTQLKQQGLKPTTINHALDTLRSFYQWLRRSNGYPVNQPLPTDAIGKERVEEPQALDIDKDDMAEIWHFLDDRQRPTGIRDRAIVAILSHGLRASELSALDVKHWNGKRLLVHRSKGQNVSEVPLSREARQHLEAYLEWRRSVGGIFTPTSDRPMFLCQDPKHCGERLGYNGLYKMVKKLAATATIEELKPHHFRHSFGNTITRAGVDPLYGKELMGIKTDKVYRRYTQGSLKLAAAQAYLRAIGEDEGNNEQPEEN
;
A
#
# COMPACT_ATOMS: atom_id res chain seq x y z
N MET A 1 81.03 35.66 22.53
CA MET A 1 82.03 36.15 21.56
C MET A 1 83.05 35.04 21.37
N LYS A 2 83.16 34.54 20.13
CA LYS A 2 84.07 33.48 19.60
C LYS A 2 84.02 32.09 20.24
N LEU A 3 83.38 31.15 19.56
CA LEU A 3 83.68 29.72 19.66
C LEU A 3 84.29 29.26 18.34
N SER A 4 85.44 28.61 18.48
CA SER A 4 86.36 28.15 17.44
C SER A 4 85.85 26.88 16.78
N LEU A 5 85.98 26.80 15.46
CA LEU A 5 85.86 25.54 14.71
C LEU A 5 87.13 24.70 14.93
N PRO A 6 87.03 23.36 14.90
CA PRO A 6 88.12 22.52 14.45
C PRO A 6 87.80 21.80 13.13
N SER A 7 88.88 21.72 12.37
CA SER A 7 89.18 21.06 11.10
C SER A 7 88.57 19.68 10.87
N MET A 8 88.22 19.41 9.61
CA MET A 8 88.03 18.08 9.04
C MET A 8 89.39 17.43 8.72
N SER A 9 89.63 16.23 9.25
CA SER A 9 90.38 15.16 8.58
C SER A 9 90.35 13.91 9.47
N ASP A 10 89.43 12.99 9.20
CA ASP A 10 89.82 11.65 8.77
C ASP A 10 88.57 10.79 8.50
N LEU A 11 88.59 10.23 7.30
CA LEU A 11 87.64 9.28 6.74
C LEU A 11 87.91 7.87 7.27
N SER A 12 86.93 7.00 7.04
CA SER A 12 86.92 5.53 7.16
C SER A 12 86.86 4.93 8.57
N ASP A 13 85.67 4.51 9.01
CA ASP A 13 85.27 3.13 8.70
C ASP A 13 83.78 2.83 8.99
N SER A 14 83.15 2.22 7.98
CA SER A 14 81.96 1.38 7.96
C SER A 14 80.81 1.65 8.96
N ASN A 15 79.81 2.42 8.52
CA ASN A 15 78.45 2.27 9.04
C ASN A 15 77.67 1.37 8.06
N PRO A 16 77.25 0.15 8.42
CA PRO A 16 76.59 -0.74 7.48
C PRO A 16 75.24 -0.14 7.07
N ILE A 17 75.07 0.11 5.78
CA ILE A 17 73.79 0.48 5.17
C ILE A 17 72.81 -0.66 5.48
N LEU A 18 71.77 -0.38 6.26
CA LEU A 18 70.68 -1.33 6.48
C LEU A 18 70.08 -1.70 5.11
N PRO A 19 69.86 -2.99 4.82
CA PRO A 19 69.31 -3.39 3.54
C PRO A 19 67.92 -2.76 3.37
N ILE A 20 67.70 -2.10 2.22
CA ILE A 20 66.35 -1.68 1.81
C ILE A 20 65.53 -2.95 1.63
N VAL A 21 64.67 -3.24 2.61
CA VAL A 21 63.69 -4.32 2.50
C VAL A 21 62.60 -3.85 1.54
N ILE A 22 62.70 -4.26 0.27
CA ILE A 22 61.58 -4.16 -0.66
C ILE A 22 60.56 -5.21 -0.20
N VAL A 23 59.59 -4.79 0.60
CA VAL A 23 58.43 -5.61 0.94
C VAL A 23 57.65 -5.84 -0.36
N PRO A 24 57.51 -7.08 -0.85
CA PRO A 24 56.66 -7.34 -2.00
C PRO A 24 55.23 -6.92 -1.64
N LEU A 25 54.63 -6.06 -2.44
CA LEU A 25 53.21 -5.78 -2.34
C LEU A 25 52.46 -7.07 -2.66
N ASP A 26 52.11 -7.85 -1.63
CA ASP A 26 50.96 -8.76 -1.62
C ASP A 26 49.65 -7.94 -1.68
N GLY A 27 49.61 -6.98 -2.60
CA GLY A 27 48.61 -5.93 -2.71
C GLY A 27 47.25 -6.45 -3.15
N GLY A 28 47.18 -7.66 -3.71
CA GLY A 28 45.92 -8.30 -4.08
C GLY A 28 45.05 -8.61 -2.85
N ARG A 29 45.57 -9.42 -1.91
CA ARG A 29 44.78 -9.86 -0.74
C ARG A 29 44.50 -8.75 0.25
N GLN A 30 45.45 -7.84 0.50
CA GLN A 30 45.22 -6.69 1.38
C GLN A 30 44.23 -5.69 0.78
N GLN A 31 44.30 -5.39 -0.52
CA GLN A 31 43.28 -4.53 -1.14
C GLN A 31 41.92 -5.21 -1.19
N GLU A 32 41.86 -6.53 -1.35
CA GLU A 32 40.61 -7.29 -1.37
C GLU A 32 39.97 -7.37 0.03
N GLN A 33 40.77 -7.58 1.09
CA GLN A 33 40.32 -7.47 2.49
C GLN A 33 39.83 -6.05 2.83
N LEU A 34 40.59 -5.01 2.48
CA LEU A 34 40.17 -3.62 2.72
C LEU A 34 38.88 -3.26 1.95
N ARG A 35 38.73 -3.74 0.71
CA ARG A 35 37.47 -3.56 -0.07
C ARG A 35 36.31 -4.29 0.58
N GLN A 36 36.54 -5.48 1.12
CA GLN A 36 35.50 -6.28 1.78
C GLN A 36 35.09 -5.65 3.13
N GLU A 37 36.05 -5.24 3.95
CA GLU A 37 35.80 -4.52 5.21
C GLU A 37 35.06 -3.20 5.00
N GLN A 38 35.45 -2.42 3.98
CA GLN A 38 34.73 -1.20 3.60
C GLN A 38 33.30 -1.51 3.15
N LYS A 39 33.10 -2.57 2.36
CA LYS A 39 31.78 -2.99 1.88
C LYS A 39 30.86 -3.43 3.02
N ASP A 40 31.40 -4.15 4.00
CA ASP A 40 30.66 -4.62 5.17
C ASP A 40 30.31 -3.45 6.09
N THR A 41 31.26 -2.55 6.35
CA THR A 41 31.03 -1.30 7.11
C THR A 41 29.97 -0.41 6.44
N LEU A 42 30.04 -0.27 5.11
CA LEU A 42 29.05 0.47 4.32
C LEU A 42 27.67 -0.22 4.33
N ALA A 43 27.60 -1.55 4.37
CA ALA A 43 26.33 -2.26 4.49
C ALA A 43 25.68 -1.99 5.86
N ASP A 44 26.48 -2.00 6.92
CA ASP A 44 26.03 -1.77 8.30
C ASP A 44 25.52 -0.34 8.53
N LEU A 45 26.28 0.67 8.09
CA LEU A 45 25.85 2.07 8.21
C LEU A 45 24.56 2.36 7.45
N ARG A 46 24.46 1.85 6.23
CA ARG A 46 23.25 2.05 5.41
C ARG A 46 22.04 1.35 6.03
N HIS A 47 22.24 0.15 6.57
CA HIS A 47 21.16 -0.57 7.23
C HIS A 47 20.67 0.17 8.47
N TRP A 48 21.59 0.66 9.31
CA TRP A 48 21.27 1.43 10.50
C TRP A 48 20.46 2.69 10.17
N GLN A 49 20.85 3.46 9.16
CA GLN A 49 20.13 4.67 8.74
C GLN A 49 18.70 4.36 8.23
N ILE A 50 18.50 3.22 7.57
CA ILE A 50 17.15 2.78 7.16
C ILE A 50 16.27 2.55 8.40
N GLU A 51 16.76 1.81 9.40
CA GLU A 51 15.95 1.50 10.58
C GLU A 51 15.67 2.76 11.41
N GLU A 52 16.63 3.67 11.52
CA GLU A 52 16.44 4.94 12.23
C GLU A 52 15.41 5.85 11.52
N PHE A 53 15.46 5.93 10.19
CA PHE A 53 14.41 6.59 9.40
C PHE A 53 13.01 6.03 9.69
N LEU A 54 12.89 4.71 9.71
CA LEU A 54 11.59 4.06 9.94
C LEU A 54 11.07 4.31 11.36
N ARG A 55 11.97 4.33 12.35
CA ARG A 55 11.66 4.63 13.75
C ARG A 55 11.19 6.07 13.95
N GLN A 56 11.88 7.05 13.36
CA GLN A 56 11.59 8.47 13.56
C GLN A 56 10.38 8.98 12.78
N THR A 57 9.99 8.31 11.69
CA THR A 57 8.93 8.85 10.80
C THR A 57 7.50 8.69 11.31
N GLY A 58 7.27 7.91 12.38
CA GLY A 58 5.93 7.69 12.95
C GLY A 58 4.90 7.07 11.98
N LYS A 59 5.35 6.48 10.87
CA LYS A 59 4.49 5.95 9.80
C LYS A 59 3.77 4.68 10.25
N ALA A 60 2.67 4.35 9.56
CA ALA A 60 1.98 3.08 9.77
C ALA A 60 2.89 1.88 9.46
N GLU A 61 2.71 0.78 10.18
CA GLU A 61 3.56 -0.42 10.09
C GLU A 61 3.67 -0.96 8.66
N ASN A 62 2.55 -1.02 7.92
CA ASN A 62 2.55 -1.42 6.51
C ASN A 62 3.37 -0.47 5.62
N THR A 63 3.31 0.83 5.90
CA THR A 63 4.12 1.83 5.19
C THR A 63 5.60 1.66 5.54
N GLN A 64 5.93 1.43 6.82
CA GLN A 64 7.31 1.17 7.25
C GLN A 64 7.87 -0.10 6.59
N ARG A 65 7.10 -1.19 6.58
CA ARG A 65 7.50 -2.45 5.92
C ARG A 65 7.75 -2.25 4.43
N SER A 66 6.86 -1.52 3.76
CA SER A 66 7.01 -1.21 2.34
C SER A 66 8.25 -0.35 2.09
N TYR A 67 8.46 0.71 2.88
CA TYR A 67 9.61 1.59 2.76
C TYR A 67 10.92 0.86 3.00
N ARG A 68 10.99 0.02 4.06
CA ARG A 68 12.13 -0.85 4.37
C ARG A 68 12.51 -1.69 3.15
N GLN A 69 11.52 -2.33 2.52
CA GLN A 69 11.76 -3.18 1.36
C GLN A 69 12.32 -2.38 0.18
N GLN A 70 11.77 -1.21 -0.13
CA GLN A 70 12.26 -0.38 -1.23
C GLN A 70 13.69 0.13 -0.98
N LEU A 71 13.97 0.61 0.23
CA LEU A 71 15.30 1.12 0.59
C LEU A 71 16.35 0.00 0.59
N LYS A 72 16.02 -1.18 1.11
CA LYS A 72 16.90 -2.36 1.01
C LYS A 72 17.16 -2.75 -0.45
N LYS A 73 16.13 -2.80 -1.29
CA LYS A 73 16.28 -3.10 -2.73
C LYS A 73 17.21 -2.10 -3.42
N PHE A 74 17.06 -0.80 -3.14
CA PHE A 74 17.94 0.21 -3.70
C PHE A 74 19.38 0.08 -3.16
N ALA A 75 19.56 -0.11 -1.86
CA ALA A 75 20.89 -0.25 -1.25
C ALA A 75 21.65 -1.49 -1.76
N CYS A 76 20.94 -2.60 -2.03
CA CYS A 76 21.53 -3.78 -2.67
C CYS A 76 21.93 -3.51 -4.12
N TRP A 77 21.18 -2.67 -4.86
CA TRP A 77 21.49 -2.35 -6.25
C TRP A 77 22.62 -1.31 -6.38
N CYS A 78 22.61 -0.27 -5.55
CA CYS A 78 23.60 0.79 -5.56
C CYS A 78 24.64 0.56 -4.45
N ASN A 79 25.83 0.09 -4.79
CA ASN A 79 26.91 -0.10 -3.83
C ASN A 79 27.67 1.21 -3.51
N LYS A 80 26.94 2.26 -3.14
CA LYS A 80 27.46 3.56 -2.74
C LYS A 80 26.93 3.93 -1.36
N SER A 81 27.65 4.80 -0.64
CA SER A 81 27.10 5.51 0.51
C SER A 81 25.91 6.37 0.06
N TRP A 82 24.93 6.60 0.93
CA TRP A 82 23.81 7.50 0.63
C TRP A 82 24.27 8.91 0.28
N LEU A 83 25.43 9.34 0.76
CA LEU A 83 26.03 10.64 0.45
C LEU A 83 26.55 10.73 -0.99
N ASP A 84 27.02 9.60 -1.55
CA ASP A 84 27.66 9.55 -2.87
C ASP A 84 26.68 9.23 -4.01
N VAL A 85 25.42 8.99 -3.67
CA VAL A 85 24.36 8.74 -4.65
C VAL A 85 24.03 10.04 -5.38
N THR A 86 24.12 9.98 -6.71
CA THR A 86 23.81 11.11 -7.59
C THR A 86 22.43 10.99 -8.23
N ALA A 87 21.92 12.09 -8.80
CA ALA A 87 20.72 12.05 -9.63
C ALA A 87 20.87 11.09 -10.83
N SER A 88 22.07 10.96 -11.39
CA SER A 88 22.35 10.00 -12.47
C SER A 88 22.14 8.55 -12.01
N ASP A 89 22.56 8.20 -10.79
CA ASP A 89 22.35 6.86 -10.22
C ASP A 89 20.87 6.56 -10.03
N LEU A 90 20.07 7.54 -9.56
CA LEU A 90 18.62 7.38 -9.43
C LEU A 90 17.93 7.26 -10.79
N GLY A 91 18.42 7.97 -11.81
CA GLY A 91 17.97 7.82 -13.20
C GLY A 91 18.23 6.41 -13.74
N LYS A 92 19.43 5.87 -13.52
CA LYS A 92 19.78 4.49 -13.88
C LYS A 92 18.91 3.47 -13.13
N TYR A 93 18.67 3.67 -11.84
CA TYR A 93 17.79 2.82 -11.06
C TYR A 93 16.36 2.81 -11.61
N ARG A 94 15.82 3.99 -11.92
CA ARG A 94 14.51 4.14 -12.56
C ARG A 94 14.42 3.36 -13.89
N THR A 95 15.44 3.47 -14.74
CA THR A 95 15.52 2.71 -15.99
C THR A 95 15.58 1.19 -15.75
N GLN A 96 16.34 0.73 -14.76
CA GLN A 96 16.38 -0.68 -14.38
C GLN A 96 15.01 -1.18 -13.92
N LEU A 97 14.29 -0.41 -13.09
CA LEU A 97 12.94 -0.78 -12.65
C LEU A 97 11.95 -0.90 -13.81
N LYS A 98 12.12 -0.07 -14.86
CA LYS A 98 11.35 -0.22 -16.11
C LYS A 98 11.71 -1.49 -16.87
N GLN A 99 13.00 -1.79 -17.01
CA GLN A 99 13.48 -2.99 -17.69
C GLN A 99 13.02 -4.28 -17.01
N GLN A 100 12.76 -4.23 -15.69
CA GLN A 100 12.13 -5.33 -14.93
C GLN A 100 10.62 -5.47 -15.18
N GLY A 101 10.01 -4.64 -16.02
CA GLY A 101 8.57 -4.67 -16.30
C GLY A 101 7.69 -4.21 -15.14
N LEU A 102 8.22 -3.45 -14.17
CA LEU A 102 7.44 -2.97 -13.04
C LEU A 102 6.45 -1.89 -13.47
N LYS A 103 5.24 -1.93 -12.89
CA LYS A 103 4.19 -0.93 -13.14
C LYS A 103 4.67 0.48 -12.76
N PRO A 104 4.27 1.55 -13.50
CA PRO A 104 4.62 2.94 -13.20
C PRO A 104 4.36 3.37 -11.74
N THR A 105 3.28 2.88 -11.14
CA THR A 105 2.92 3.13 -9.73
C THR A 105 3.94 2.54 -8.76
N THR A 106 4.43 1.33 -9.03
CA THR A 106 5.47 0.67 -8.24
C THR A 106 6.80 1.42 -8.32
N ILE A 107 7.17 1.87 -9.53
CA ILE A 107 8.37 2.68 -9.76
C ILE A 107 8.27 3.99 -8.97
N ASN A 108 7.14 4.70 -9.10
CA ASN A 108 6.91 5.94 -8.37
C ASN A 108 6.93 5.75 -6.86
N HIS A 109 6.43 4.63 -6.34
CA HIS A 109 6.49 4.32 -4.91
C HIS A 109 7.94 4.11 -4.41
N ALA A 110 8.79 3.44 -5.20
CA ALA A 110 10.20 3.31 -4.88
C ALA A 110 10.90 4.69 -4.86
N LEU A 111 10.65 5.53 -5.87
CA LEU A 111 11.19 6.89 -5.96
C LEU A 111 10.68 7.81 -4.84
N ASP A 112 9.40 7.75 -4.50
CA ASP A 112 8.81 8.51 -3.41
C ASP A 112 9.36 8.06 -2.04
N THR A 113 9.64 6.76 -1.88
CA THR A 113 10.32 6.24 -0.68
C THR A 113 11.72 6.84 -0.56
N LEU A 114 12.50 6.82 -1.63
CA LEU A 114 13.84 7.42 -1.66
C LEU A 114 13.77 8.92 -1.36
N ARG A 115 12.84 9.65 -1.98
CA ARG A 115 12.62 11.08 -1.69
C ARG A 115 12.31 11.32 -0.21
N SER A 116 11.41 10.54 0.38
CA SER A 116 11.10 10.64 1.80
C SER A 116 12.32 10.36 2.69
N PHE A 117 13.16 9.40 2.29
CA PHE A 117 14.38 9.04 3.02
C PHE A 117 15.44 10.14 2.94
N TYR A 118 15.76 10.66 1.75
CA TYR A 118 16.74 11.74 1.58
C TYR A 118 16.30 13.04 2.27
N GLN A 119 15.01 13.35 2.26
CA GLN A 119 14.48 14.48 3.01
C GLN A 119 14.64 14.31 4.53
N TRP A 120 14.48 13.08 5.03
CA TRP A 120 14.77 12.79 6.44
C TRP A 120 16.27 12.84 6.74
N LEU A 121 17.10 12.33 5.84
CA LEU A 121 18.55 12.32 6.00
C LEU A 121 19.11 13.75 6.11
N ARG A 122 18.62 14.67 5.27
CA ARG A 122 18.95 16.11 5.38
C ARG A 122 18.46 16.71 6.70
N ARG A 123 17.22 16.43 7.11
CA ARG A 123 16.67 16.93 8.38
C ARG A 123 17.42 16.42 9.61
N SER A 124 17.98 15.22 9.52
CA SER A 124 18.74 14.58 10.60
C SER A 124 20.23 14.93 10.57
N ASN A 125 20.61 15.97 9.81
CA ASN A 125 22.00 16.42 9.62
C ASN A 125 22.94 15.36 9.02
N GLY A 126 22.39 14.29 8.45
CA GLY A 126 23.12 13.22 7.79
C GLY A 126 23.33 13.44 6.29
N TYR A 127 22.90 14.59 5.76
CA TYR A 127 23.15 15.03 4.37
C TYR A 127 23.46 16.53 4.36
N PRO A 128 24.47 17.01 3.61
CA PRO A 128 24.84 18.42 3.59
C PRO A 128 23.68 19.33 3.14
N VAL A 129 23.38 20.37 3.91
CA VAL A 129 22.26 21.30 3.65
C VAL A 129 22.44 22.04 2.32
N ASN A 130 23.68 22.35 1.96
CA ASN A 130 24.03 23.12 0.77
C ASN A 130 24.09 22.29 -0.53
N GLN A 131 23.98 20.96 -0.43
CA GLN A 131 23.98 20.08 -1.62
C GLN A 131 22.55 19.74 -2.03
N PRO A 132 22.19 19.82 -3.33
CA PRO A 132 20.86 19.43 -3.80
C PRO A 132 20.62 17.93 -3.53
N LEU A 133 19.38 17.52 -3.22
CA LEU A 133 19.13 16.10 -3.03
C LEU A 133 19.17 15.40 -4.39
N PRO A 134 19.71 14.17 -4.49
CA PRO A 134 19.70 13.42 -5.73
C PRO A 134 18.27 13.17 -6.25
N THR A 135 17.27 13.23 -5.37
CA THR A 135 15.84 13.00 -5.66
C THR A 135 15.10 14.21 -6.22
N ASP A 136 15.69 15.41 -6.17
CA ASP A 136 15.02 16.67 -6.56
C ASP A 136 14.84 16.75 -8.08
N ALA A 137 15.83 16.30 -8.85
CA ALA A 137 15.79 16.28 -10.32
C ALA A 137 15.02 15.09 -10.91
N ILE A 138 14.58 14.12 -10.08
CA ILE A 138 13.93 12.91 -10.57
C ILE A 138 12.42 13.09 -10.70
N GLY A 139 11.95 13.12 -11.95
CA GLY A 139 10.54 13.08 -12.29
C GLY A 139 9.89 11.72 -12.01
N LYS A 140 8.55 11.74 -11.88
CA LYS A 140 7.74 10.52 -11.75
C LYS A 140 7.43 9.93 -13.12
N GLU A 141 7.15 8.62 -13.16
CA GLU A 141 6.48 8.00 -14.30
C GLU A 141 5.08 8.54 -14.45
N ARG A 142 4.66 8.70 -15.72
CA ARG A 142 3.25 8.89 -16.04
C ARG A 142 2.51 7.62 -15.63
N VAL A 143 1.56 7.79 -14.73
CA VAL A 143 0.61 6.75 -14.36
C VAL A 143 -0.63 7.03 -15.18
N GLU A 144 -1.02 6.08 -16.02
CA GLU A 144 -2.32 6.12 -16.69
C GLU A 144 -3.44 6.16 -15.66
N GLU A 145 -4.54 6.83 -15.99
CA GLU A 145 -5.69 6.85 -15.11
C GLU A 145 -6.17 5.41 -14.87
N PRO A 146 -6.52 5.05 -13.62
CA PRO A 146 -7.03 3.71 -13.36
C PRO A 146 -8.23 3.44 -14.25
N GLN A 147 -8.21 2.30 -14.94
CA GLN A 147 -9.38 1.77 -15.64
C GLN A 147 -10.57 1.71 -14.68
N ALA A 148 -11.79 1.82 -15.21
CA ALA A 148 -12.99 1.68 -14.42
C ALA A 148 -12.98 0.29 -13.75
N LEU A 149 -12.74 0.25 -12.44
CA LEU A 149 -12.78 -0.97 -11.63
C LEU A 149 -14.22 -1.29 -11.20
N ASP A 150 -15.18 -0.84 -12.01
CA ASP A 150 -16.59 -1.08 -11.77
C ASP A 150 -16.89 -2.56 -11.99
N ILE A 151 -17.90 -3.07 -11.29
CA ILE A 151 -18.39 -4.43 -11.50
C ILE A 151 -19.65 -4.23 -12.30
N ASP A 152 -19.75 -4.84 -13.46
CA ASP A 152 -20.94 -4.70 -14.30
C ASP A 152 -22.16 -5.34 -13.60
N LYS A 153 -23.36 -4.94 -14.02
CA LYS A 153 -24.61 -5.50 -13.51
C LYS A 153 -24.69 -7.00 -13.76
N ASP A 154 -24.24 -7.45 -14.94
CA ASP A 154 -24.24 -8.86 -15.32
C ASP A 154 -23.25 -9.65 -14.45
N ASP A 155 -22.03 -9.15 -14.29
CA ASP A 155 -21.03 -9.71 -13.37
C ASP A 155 -21.54 -9.80 -11.92
N MET A 156 -22.21 -8.74 -11.44
CA MET A 156 -22.83 -8.74 -10.10
C MET A 156 -23.95 -9.78 -9.99
N ALA A 157 -24.77 -9.93 -11.03
CA ALA A 157 -25.84 -10.94 -11.07
C ALA A 157 -25.26 -12.35 -11.03
N GLU A 158 -24.19 -12.63 -11.78
CA GLU A 158 -23.47 -13.92 -11.74
C GLU A 158 -22.85 -14.19 -10.36
N ILE A 159 -22.26 -13.17 -9.73
CA ILE A 159 -21.77 -13.29 -8.34
C ILE A 159 -22.90 -13.70 -7.39
N TRP A 160 -24.07 -13.05 -7.48
CA TRP A 160 -25.22 -13.38 -6.64
C TRP A 160 -25.79 -14.77 -6.93
N HIS A 161 -25.93 -15.11 -8.21
CA HIS A 161 -26.40 -16.44 -8.64
C HIS A 161 -25.51 -17.54 -8.06
N PHE A 162 -24.19 -17.36 -8.12
CA PHE A 162 -23.27 -18.31 -7.51
C PHE A 162 -23.42 -18.36 -5.98
N LEU A 163 -23.60 -17.22 -5.31
CA LEU A 163 -23.83 -17.13 -3.86
C LEU A 163 -25.14 -17.77 -3.39
N ASP A 164 -26.11 -17.97 -4.29
CA ASP A 164 -27.37 -18.66 -4.06
C ASP A 164 -27.24 -20.19 -4.05
N ASP A 165 -26.11 -20.76 -4.48
CA ASP A 165 -25.86 -22.19 -4.41
C ASP A 165 -25.82 -22.69 -2.95
N ARG A 166 -26.92 -23.34 -2.55
CA ARG A 166 -27.17 -23.84 -1.20
C ARG A 166 -26.25 -24.99 -0.78
N GLN A 167 -25.52 -25.60 -1.71
CA GLN A 167 -24.61 -26.71 -1.41
C GLN A 167 -23.28 -26.23 -0.83
N ARG A 168 -23.03 -24.92 -0.77
CA ARG A 168 -21.75 -24.38 -0.29
C ARG A 168 -21.74 -24.14 1.22
N PRO A 169 -20.84 -24.81 1.98
CA PRO A 169 -20.72 -24.58 3.42
C PRO A 169 -20.36 -23.13 3.80
N THR A 170 -19.78 -22.38 2.85
CA THR A 170 -19.36 -20.99 3.03
C THR A 170 -20.39 -19.98 2.49
N GLY A 171 -21.47 -20.45 1.84
CA GLY A 171 -22.40 -19.62 1.07
C GLY A 171 -23.02 -18.49 1.90
N ILE A 172 -23.56 -18.81 3.08
CA ILE A 172 -24.20 -17.82 3.97
C ILE A 172 -23.21 -16.72 4.39
N ARG A 173 -21.96 -17.11 4.73
CA ARG A 173 -20.92 -16.14 5.11
C ARG A 173 -20.51 -15.27 3.93
N ASP A 174 -20.19 -15.90 2.81
CA ASP A 174 -19.65 -15.20 1.64
C ASP A 174 -20.70 -14.23 1.07
N ARG A 175 -21.98 -14.58 1.16
CA ARG A 175 -23.11 -13.72 0.78
C ARG A 175 -23.22 -12.49 1.67
N ALA A 176 -23.11 -12.65 2.99
CA ALA A 176 -23.06 -11.53 3.93
C ALA A 176 -21.83 -10.62 3.67
N ILE A 177 -20.66 -11.21 3.36
CA ILE A 177 -19.45 -10.43 3.06
C ILE A 177 -19.63 -9.61 1.79
N VAL A 178 -20.12 -10.21 0.70
CA VAL A 178 -20.34 -9.52 -0.58
C VAL A 178 -21.38 -8.42 -0.42
N ALA A 179 -22.48 -8.68 0.28
CA ALA A 179 -23.50 -7.67 0.58
C ALA A 179 -22.91 -6.42 1.28
N ILE A 180 -22.00 -6.62 2.25
CA ILE A 180 -21.37 -5.51 2.96
C ILE A 180 -20.27 -4.84 2.11
N LEU A 181 -19.50 -5.60 1.33
CA LEU A 181 -18.51 -5.01 0.41
C LEU A 181 -19.17 -4.07 -0.60
N SER A 182 -20.37 -4.41 -1.08
CA SER A 182 -21.19 -3.57 -1.95
C SER A 182 -21.64 -2.26 -1.31
N HIS A 183 -21.46 -2.08 0.00
CA HIS A 183 -21.66 -0.80 0.72
C HIS A 183 -20.36 -0.01 0.89
N GLY A 184 -19.35 -0.31 0.08
CA GLY A 184 -18.15 0.51 -0.05
C GLY A 184 -17.10 0.32 1.04
N LEU A 185 -17.20 -0.70 1.90
CA LEU A 185 -16.16 -0.97 2.91
C LEU A 185 -14.85 -1.44 2.25
N ARG A 186 -13.70 -1.06 2.82
CA ARG A 186 -12.42 -1.71 2.46
C ARG A 186 -12.37 -3.10 3.06
N ALA A 187 -11.72 -4.05 2.38
CA ALA A 187 -11.51 -5.39 2.89
C ALA A 187 -10.89 -5.44 4.30
N SER A 188 -9.91 -4.59 4.58
CA SER A 188 -9.29 -4.50 5.91
C SER A 188 -10.25 -4.00 6.99
N GLU A 189 -11.18 -3.12 6.62
CA GLU A 189 -12.19 -2.59 7.54
C GLU A 189 -13.23 -3.66 7.84
N LEU A 190 -13.70 -4.39 6.81
CA LEU A 190 -14.61 -5.52 6.99
C LEU A 190 -13.98 -6.62 7.87
N SER A 191 -12.73 -7.00 7.59
CA SER A 191 -11.99 -7.98 8.39
C SER A 191 -11.82 -7.57 9.86
N ALA A 192 -11.81 -6.27 10.16
CA ALA A 192 -11.67 -5.75 11.51
C ALA A 192 -12.99 -5.63 12.29
N LEU A 193 -14.13 -5.93 11.66
CA LEU A 193 -15.44 -5.82 12.33
C LEU A 193 -15.61 -6.85 13.43
N ASP A 194 -16.27 -6.43 14.50
CA ASP A 194 -16.72 -7.23 15.63
C ASP A 194 -18.24 -7.23 15.63
N VAL A 195 -18.84 -8.19 16.32
CA VAL A 195 -20.31 -8.27 16.42
C VAL A 195 -20.90 -6.97 16.98
N LYS A 196 -20.24 -6.36 17.98
CA LYS A 196 -20.67 -5.07 18.56
C LYS A 196 -20.76 -3.89 17.59
N HIS A 197 -20.11 -3.98 16.42
CA HIS A 197 -20.16 -2.92 15.42
C HIS A 197 -21.47 -2.93 14.61
N TRP A 198 -22.31 -3.95 14.77
CA TRP A 198 -23.61 -4.06 14.11
C TRP A 198 -24.75 -3.70 15.07
N ASN A 199 -25.57 -2.71 14.71
CA ASN A 199 -26.70 -2.26 15.55
C ASN A 199 -28.10 -2.59 14.98
N GLY A 200 -28.19 -3.44 13.95
CA GLY A 200 -29.46 -3.75 13.28
C GLY A 200 -29.82 -2.85 12.09
N LYS A 201 -29.15 -1.69 11.94
CA LYS A 201 -29.36 -0.77 10.81
C LYS A 201 -28.07 -0.30 10.14
N ARG A 202 -27.02 -0.09 10.93
CA ARG A 202 -25.75 0.53 10.52
C ARG A 202 -24.58 -0.28 11.05
N LEU A 203 -23.46 -0.20 10.33
CA LEU A 203 -22.16 -0.68 10.78
C LEU A 203 -21.32 0.47 11.31
N LEU A 204 -20.78 0.32 12.52
CA LEU A 204 -19.76 1.20 13.06
C LEU A 204 -18.38 0.78 12.55
N VAL A 205 -17.80 1.57 11.65
CA VAL A 205 -16.54 1.22 10.98
C VAL A 205 -15.41 2.13 11.45
N HIS A 206 -14.40 1.54 12.09
CA HIS A 206 -13.18 2.24 12.50
C HIS A 206 -12.23 2.42 11.30
N ARG A 207 -12.10 3.66 10.82
CA ARG A 207 -11.24 4.06 9.71
C ARG A 207 -9.88 4.51 10.24
N SER A 208 -8.84 3.69 10.04
CA SER A 208 -7.44 3.94 10.41
C SER A 208 -7.15 4.14 11.91
N LYS A 209 -6.34 3.24 12.51
CA LYS A 209 -5.83 3.33 13.90
C LYS A 209 -6.85 3.90 14.93
N GLY A 210 -8.12 3.47 14.83
CA GLY A 210 -9.18 3.75 15.82
C GLY A 210 -9.74 5.17 15.91
N GLN A 211 -9.07 6.20 15.37
CA GLN A 211 -9.42 7.59 15.66
C GLN A 211 -10.56 8.18 14.81
N ASN A 212 -10.87 7.61 13.64
CA ASN A 212 -12.01 8.06 12.85
C ASN A 212 -13.02 6.93 12.79
N VAL A 213 -14.26 7.21 13.20
CA VAL A 213 -15.35 6.25 13.17
C VAL A 213 -16.38 6.78 12.18
N SER A 214 -16.83 5.91 11.28
CA SER A 214 -17.90 6.24 10.34
C SER A 214 -19.03 5.24 10.52
N GLU A 215 -20.27 5.72 10.48
CA GLU A 215 -21.43 4.84 10.40
C GLU A 215 -21.80 4.58 8.93
N VAL A 216 -21.89 3.31 8.56
CA VAL A 216 -22.32 2.90 7.22
C VAL A 216 -23.73 2.32 7.30
N PRO A 217 -24.76 3.01 6.76
CA PRO A 217 -26.10 2.44 6.66
C PRO A 217 -26.11 1.27 5.68
N LEU A 218 -26.84 0.20 6.03
CA LEU A 218 -27.00 -0.97 5.19
C LEU A 218 -28.40 -1.02 4.56
N SER A 219 -28.47 -1.40 3.28
CA SER A 219 -29.71 -1.71 2.58
C SER A 219 -30.47 -2.84 3.28
N ARG A 220 -31.79 -2.93 3.08
CA ARG A 220 -32.61 -4.01 3.66
C ARG A 220 -32.04 -5.40 3.35
N GLU A 221 -31.62 -5.63 2.12
CA GLU A 221 -31.05 -6.88 1.66
C GLU A 221 -29.72 -7.21 2.37
N ALA A 222 -28.80 -6.24 2.48
CA ALA A 222 -27.55 -6.48 3.18
C ALA A 222 -27.74 -6.77 4.67
N ARG A 223 -28.75 -6.15 5.30
CA ARG A 223 -29.15 -6.45 6.68
C ARG A 223 -29.63 -7.89 6.81
N GLN A 224 -30.51 -8.33 5.92
CA GLN A 224 -31.02 -9.70 5.90
C GLN A 224 -29.91 -10.73 5.75
N HIS A 225 -28.94 -10.50 4.86
CA HIS A 225 -27.81 -11.42 4.68
C HIS A 225 -26.87 -11.46 5.89
N LEU A 226 -26.57 -10.30 6.49
CA LEU A 226 -25.75 -10.24 7.70
C LEU A 226 -26.46 -10.93 8.89
N GLU A 227 -27.75 -10.67 9.07
CA GLU A 227 -28.55 -11.29 10.13
C GLU A 227 -28.66 -12.80 9.94
N ALA A 228 -28.92 -13.28 8.72
CA ALA A 228 -28.93 -14.71 8.41
C ALA A 228 -27.59 -15.38 8.72
N TYR A 229 -26.47 -14.70 8.44
CA TYR A 229 -25.15 -15.19 8.80
C TYR A 229 -24.92 -15.25 10.31
N LEU A 230 -25.28 -14.20 11.05
CA LEU A 230 -25.14 -14.18 12.50
C LEU A 230 -26.05 -15.24 13.15
N GLU A 231 -27.25 -15.46 12.64
CA GLU A 231 -28.15 -16.50 13.13
C GLU A 231 -27.60 -17.90 12.87
N TRP A 232 -27.10 -18.15 11.65
CA TRP A 232 -26.38 -19.38 11.34
C TRP A 232 -25.18 -19.60 12.27
N ARG A 233 -24.40 -18.54 12.58
CA ARG A 233 -23.29 -18.67 13.52
C ARG A 233 -23.75 -19.10 14.91
N ARG A 234 -24.92 -18.65 15.38
CA ARG A 234 -25.50 -19.08 16.66
C ARG A 234 -25.94 -20.54 16.60
N SER A 235 -26.61 -20.96 15.52
CA SER A 235 -27.12 -22.32 15.38
C SER A 235 -26.02 -23.38 15.33
N VAL A 236 -24.82 -23.03 14.83
CA VAL A 236 -23.64 -23.92 14.83
C VAL A 236 -22.79 -23.81 16.11
N GLY A 237 -23.34 -23.26 17.19
CA GLY A 237 -22.70 -23.21 18.51
C GLY A 237 -21.82 -21.98 18.77
N GLY A 238 -21.92 -20.94 17.95
CA GLY A 238 -21.21 -19.68 18.18
C GLY A 238 -21.75 -18.93 19.40
N ILE A 239 -20.88 -18.67 20.38
CA ILE A 239 -21.23 -17.95 21.62
C ILE A 239 -20.79 -16.50 21.50
N PHE A 240 -21.76 -15.60 21.29
CA PHE A 240 -21.54 -14.15 21.24
C PHE A 240 -22.82 -13.38 21.53
N THR A 241 -22.68 -12.20 22.13
CA THR A 241 -23.78 -11.26 22.34
C THR A 241 -23.72 -10.12 21.31
N PRO A 242 -24.81 -9.36 21.10
CA PRO A 242 -24.79 -8.16 20.27
C PRO A 242 -23.74 -7.13 20.67
N THR A 243 -23.24 -7.16 21.91
CA THR A 243 -22.21 -6.24 22.44
C THR A 243 -20.81 -6.85 22.51
N SER A 244 -20.61 -8.05 21.97
CA SER A 244 -19.35 -8.77 22.11
C SER A 244 -18.23 -8.27 21.17
N ASP A 245 -16.99 -8.34 21.67
CA ASP A 245 -15.74 -8.10 20.92
C ASP A 245 -15.34 -9.30 20.03
N ARG A 246 -16.28 -10.22 19.76
CA ARG A 246 -16.01 -11.38 18.91
C ARG A 246 -15.94 -10.93 17.46
N PRO A 247 -15.02 -11.49 16.64
CA PRO A 247 -14.95 -11.19 15.22
C PRO A 247 -16.32 -11.40 14.55
N MET A 248 -16.70 -10.46 13.69
CA MET A 248 -17.95 -10.56 12.95
C MET A 248 -17.89 -11.73 11.95
N PHE A 249 -16.82 -11.80 11.18
CA PHE A 249 -16.59 -12.85 10.17
C PHE A 249 -15.50 -13.82 10.58
N LEU A 250 -15.79 -15.11 10.42
CA LEU A 250 -14.88 -16.19 10.75
C LEU A 250 -14.29 -16.85 9.50
N CYS A 251 -13.04 -17.27 9.62
CA CYS A 251 -12.38 -18.11 8.63
C CYS A 251 -12.98 -19.52 8.69
N GLN A 252 -13.13 -20.13 7.51
CA GLN A 252 -13.62 -21.51 7.33
C GLN A 252 -12.56 -22.36 6.61
N ASP A 253 -11.33 -21.85 6.49
CA ASP A 253 -10.20 -22.65 6.04
C ASP A 253 -9.90 -23.70 7.12
N PRO A 254 -9.68 -24.98 6.77
CA PRO A 254 -9.44 -26.05 7.76
C PRO A 254 -8.32 -25.73 8.76
N LYS A 255 -7.30 -24.96 8.34
CA LYS A 255 -6.15 -24.62 9.19
C LYS A 255 -6.45 -23.52 10.21
N HIS A 256 -7.38 -22.62 9.89
CA HIS A 256 -7.68 -21.42 10.67
C HIS A 256 -9.16 -21.32 11.02
N CYS A 257 -9.86 -22.45 11.05
CA CYS A 257 -11.31 -22.49 11.21
C CYS A 257 -11.72 -21.85 12.54
N GLY A 258 -12.69 -20.93 12.50
CA GLY A 258 -13.16 -20.22 13.69
C GLY A 258 -12.32 -19.02 14.11
N GLU A 259 -11.15 -18.79 13.50
CA GLU A 259 -10.39 -17.55 13.68
C GLU A 259 -11.04 -16.37 12.92
N ARG A 260 -10.59 -15.14 13.19
CA ARG A 260 -11.00 -13.94 12.44
C ARG A 260 -10.67 -14.10 10.96
N LEU A 261 -11.64 -13.78 10.08
CA LEU A 261 -11.38 -13.67 8.65
C LEU A 261 -10.50 -12.46 8.34
N GLY A 262 -9.20 -12.69 8.18
CA GLY A 262 -8.24 -11.65 7.79
C GLY A 262 -8.34 -11.23 6.32
N TYR A 263 -7.63 -10.15 5.97
CA TYR A 263 -7.60 -9.58 4.61
C TYR A 263 -7.25 -10.62 3.53
N ASN A 264 -6.24 -11.47 3.78
CA ASN A 264 -5.82 -12.49 2.82
C ASN A 264 -6.90 -13.55 2.60
N GLY A 265 -7.64 -13.94 3.64
CA GLY A 265 -8.74 -14.88 3.52
C GLY A 265 -9.88 -14.30 2.70
N LEU A 266 -10.25 -13.05 2.97
CA LEU A 266 -11.25 -12.32 2.19
C LEU A 266 -10.81 -12.16 0.73
N TYR A 267 -9.55 -11.81 0.48
CA TYR A 267 -9.01 -11.69 -0.87
C TYR A 267 -9.04 -13.01 -1.64
N LYS A 268 -8.67 -14.12 -0.99
CA LYS A 268 -8.79 -15.47 -1.56
C LYS A 268 -10.24 -15.83 -1.87
N MET A 269 -11.17 -15.52 -0.96
CA MET A 269 -12.60 -15.75 -1.15
C MET A 269 -13.11 -15.01 -2.39
N VAL A 270 -12.81 -13.70 -2.51
CA VAL A 270 -13.22 -12.90 -3.67
C VAL A 270 -12.59 -13.41 -4.96
N LYS A 271 -11.32 -13.83 -4.95
CA LYS A 271 -10.69 -14.47 -6.11
C LYS A 271 -11.36 -15.78 -6.52
N LYS A 272 -11.80 -16.58 -5.54
CA LYS A 272 -12.53 -17.82 -5.82
C LYS A 272 -13.88 -17.49 -6.46
N LEU A 273 -14.60 -16.49 -5.96
CA LEU A 273 -15.83 -15.99 -6.60
C LEU A 273 -15.57 -15.56 -8.04
N ALA A 274 -14.51 -14.77 -8.28
CA ALA A 274 -14.10 -14.32 -9.61
C ALA A 274 -13.94 -15.50 -10.59
N ALA A 275 -13.16 -16.50 -10.18
CA ALA A 275 -12.85 -17.64 -11.01
C ALA A 275 -14.10 -18.49 -11.32
N THR A 276 -15.04 -18.59 -10.37
CA THR A 276 -16.27 -19.37 -10.59
C THR A 276 -17.31 -18.63 -11.41
N ALA A 277 -17.40 -17.30 -11.27
CA ALA A 277 -18.27 -16.45 -12.10
C ALA A 277 -17.63 -16.09 -13.46
N THR A 278 -16.45 -16.62 -13.80
CA THR A 278 -15.71 -16.33 -15.04
C THR A 278 -15.38 -14.84 -15.22
N ILE A 279 -15.17 -14.12 -14.11
CA ILE A 279 -14.82 -12.70 -14.10
C ILE A 279 -13.29 -12.59 -14.02
N GLU A 280 -12.64 -12.08 -15.08
CA GLU A 280 -11.18 -12.06 -15.21
C GLU A 280 -10.46 -11.31 -14.07
N GLU A 281 -11.03 -10.19 -13.62
CA GLU A 281 -10.41 -9.36 -12.59
C GLU A 281 -11.41 -8.90 -11.53
N LEU A 282 -11.76 -9.76 -10.57
CA LEU A 282 -12.50 -9.32 -9.38
C LEU A 282 -11.60 -9.28 -8.15
N LYS A 283 -11.52 -8.11 -7.51
CA LYS A 283 -10.74 -7.87 -6.28
C LYS A 283 -11.63 -7.10 -5.28
N PRO A 284 -11.39 -7.19 -3.96
CA PRO A 284 -12.28 -6.57 -2.97
C PRO A 284 -12.49 -5.05 -3.12
N HIS A 285 -11.53 -4.36 -3.73
CA HIS A 285 -11.64 -2.92 -3.96
C HIS A 285 -12.54 -2.55 -5.14
N HIS A 286 -12.90 -3.50 -6.01
CA HIS A 286 -13.83 -3.29 -7.12
C HIS A 286 -15.22 -2.98 -6.56
N PHE A 287 -15.72 -3.76 -5.59
CA PHE A 287 -16.98 -3.46 -4.90
C PHE A 287 -17.06 -2.04 -4.34
N ARG A 288 -15.95 -1.52 -3.81
CA ARG A 288 -15.87 -0.15 -3.32
C ARG A 288 -15.90 0.88 -4.44
N HIS A 289 -15.27 0.59 -5.57
CA HIS A 289 -15.32 1.43 -6.75
C HIS A 289 -16.74 1.46 -7.33
N SER A 290 -17.37 0.29 -7.46
CA SER A 290 -18.76 0.16 -7.89
C SER A 290 -19.71 0.94 -7.00
N PHE A 291 -19.60 0.79 -5.67
CA PHE A 291 -20.41 1.58 -4.74
C PHE A 291 -20.25 3.09 -4.96
N GLY A 292 -19.01 3.58 -5.07
CA GLY A 292 -18.72 5.00 -5.32
C GLY A 292 -19.31 5.50 -6.64
N ASN A 293 -19.21 4.69 -7.71
CA ASN A 293 -19.83 4.97 -8.99
C ASN A 293 -21.36 4.99 -8.89
N THR A 294 -21.98 3.98 -8.29
CA THR A 294 -23.43 3.85 -8.14
C THR A 294 -24.03 5.05 -7.42
N ILE A 295 -23.48 5.44 -6.26
CA ILE A 295 -24.01 6.60 -5.52
C ILE A 295 -23.78 7.91 -6.28
N THR A 296 -22.68 8.04 -7.03
CA THR A 296 -22.40 9.22 -7.86
C THR A 296 -23.38 9.31 -9.03
N ARG A 297 -23.67 8.20 -9.72
CA ARG A 297 -24.68 8.13 -10.80
C ARG A 297 -26.09 8.39 -10.27
N ALA A 298 -26.38 7.96 -9.06
CA ALA A 298 -27.65 8.25 -8.38
C ALA A 298 -27.79 9.73 -7.95
N GLY A 299 -26.77 10.57 -8.17
CA GLY A 299 -26.81 12.00 -7.86
C GLY A 299 -26.55 12.32 -6.38
N VAL A 300 -25.96 11.40 -5.61
CA VAL A 300 -25.57 11.68 -4.23
C VAL A 300 -24.45 12.72 -4.21
N ASP A 301 -24.62 13.76 -3.40
CA ASP A 301 -23.60 14.80 -3.22
C ASP A 301 -22.23 14.17 -2.88
N PRO A 302 -21.13 14.56 -3.57
CA PRO A 302 -19.79 14.04 -3.30
C PRO A 302 -19.35 14.15 -1.84
N LEU A 303 -19.82 15.15 -1.08
CA LEU A 303 -19.58 15.29 0.35
C LEU A 303 -20.20 14.13 1.14
N TYR A 304 -21.45 13.77 0.85
CA TYR A 304 -22.12 12.64 1.47
C TYR A 304 -21.52 11.30 1.02
N GLY A 305 -21.18 11.18 -0.27
CA GLY A 305 -20.51 9.99 -0.79
C GLY A 305 -19.15 9.74 -0.12
N LYS A 306 -18.37 10.81 0.12
CA LYS A 306 -17.12 10.73 0.89
C LYS A 306 -17.33 10.24 2.31
N GLU A 307 -18.35 10.75 2.99
CA GLU A 307 -18.66 10.36 4.37
C GLU A 307 -19.01 8.87 4.46
N LEU A 308 -19.92 8.40 3.60
CA LEU A 308 -20.32 6.98 3.51
C LEU A 308 -19.12 6.05 3.26
N MET A 309 -18.21 6.48 2.38
CA MET A 309 -17.01 5.72 2.05
C MET A 309 -15.87 5.90 3.07
N GLY A 310 -15.96 6.85 4.03
CA GLY A 310 -14.86 7.20 4.91
C GLY A 310 -13.62 7.72 4.16
N ILE A 311 -13.83 8.59 3.16
CA ILE A 311 -12.78 9.22 2.34
C ILE A 311 -12.54 10.65 2.81
N LYS A 312 -11.29 10.92 3.22
CA LYS A 312 -10.91 12.23 3.76
C LYS A 312 -10.80 13.35 2.72
N THR A 313 -10.33 13.02 1.51
CA THR A 313 -9.97 14.04 0.51
C THR A 313 -10.68 13.82 -0.82
N ASP A 314 -11.08 14.91 -1.46
CA ASP A 314 -11.77 14.89 -2.76
C ASP A 314 -10.92 14.24 -3.83
N LYS A 315 -9.60 14.44 -3.79
CA LYS A 315 -8.65 13.79 -4.68
C LYS A 315 -8.75 12.27 -4.63
N VAL A 316 -8.96 11.70 -3.44
CA VAL A 316 -9.13 10.25 -3.25
C VAL A 316 -10.53 9.83 -3.70
N TYR A 317 -11.57 10.64 -3.46
CA TYR A 317 -12.93 10.34 -3.91
C TYR A 317 -13.00 10.28 -5.45
N ARG A 318 -12.45 11.30 -6.12
CA ARG A 318 -12.39 11.37 -7.59
C ARG A 318 -11.70 10.15 -8.20
N ARG A 319 -10.70 9.55 -7.53
CA ARG A 319 -10.09 8.30 -8.01
C ARG A 319 -11.09 7.15 -8.19
N TYR A 320 -12.16 7.11 -7.41
CA TYR A 320 -13.20 6.09 -7.51
C TYR A 320 -14.36 6.49 -8.42
N THR A 321 -14.56 7.79 -8.67
CA THR A 321 -15.81 8.30 -9.25
C THR A 321 -15.61 9.15 -10.51
N GLN A 322 -14.36 9.41 -10.95
CA GLN A 322 -14.05 10.34 -12.04
C GLN A 322 -14.81 10.05 -13.34
N GLY A 323 -14.96 8.79 -13.73
CA GLY A 323 -15.75 8.40 -14.90
C GLY A 323 -17.24 8.74 -14.73
N SER A 324 -17.82 8.33 -13.59
CA SER A 324 -19.23 8.58 -13.27
C SER A 324 -19.55 10.05 -13.00
N LEU A 325 -18.58 10.83 -12.52
CA LEU A 325 -18.75 12.25 -12.22
C LEU A 325 -19.01 13.06 -13.49
N LYS A 326 -18.33 12.73 -14.61
CA LYS A 326 -18.58 13.39 -15.90
C LYS A 326 -20.00 13.12 -16.40
N LEU A 327 -20.44 11.86 -16.34
CA LEU A 327 -21.79 11.45 -16.72
C LEU A 327 -22.85 12.12 -15.83
N ALA A 328 -22.67 12.07 -14.51
CA ALA A 328 -23.57 12.69 -13.55
C ALA A 328 -23.63 14.21 -13.73
N ALA A 329 -22.51 14.88 -14.03
CA ALA A 329 -22.50 16.31 -14.31
C ALA A 329 -23.27 16.67 -15.59
N ALA A 330 -23.12 15.88 -16.66
CA ALA A 330 -23.88 16.06 -17.88
C ALA A 330 -25.38 15.87 -17.63
N GLN A 331 -25.78 14.80 -16.93
CA GLN A 331 -27.17 14.55 -16.58
C GLN A 331 -27.76 15.63 -15.66
N ALA A 332 -26.98 16.12 -14.68
CA ALA A 332 -27.41 17.20 -13.80
C ALA A 332 -27.65 18.51 -14.58
N TYR A 333 -26.79 18.79 -15.58
CA TYR A 333 -26.98 19.94 -16.47
C TYR A 333 -28.24 19.79 -17.34
N LEU A 334 -28.43 18.63 -18.00
CA LEU A 334 -29.62 18.34 -18.80
C LEU A 334 -30.91 18.46 -17.98
N ARG A 335 -30.91 17.95 -16.74
CA ARG A 335 -32.01 18.16 -15.78
C ARG A 335 -32.27 19.62 -15.46
N ALA A 336 -31.21 20.41 -15.26
CA ALA A 336 -31.33 21.83 -14.92
C ALA A 336 -31.92 22.66 -16.06
N ILE A 337 -31.73 22.25 -17.32
CA ILE A 337 -32.28 22.93 -18.50
C ILE A 337 -33.59 22.31 -19.01
N GLY A 338 -34.09 21.25 -18.37
CA GLY A 338 -35.33 20.59 -18.74
C GLY A 338 -35.22 19.65 -19.95
N GLU A 339 -34.01 19.27 -20.33
CA GLU A 339 -33.70 18.38 -21.46
C GLU A 339 -33.28 16.97 -20.99
N ASP A 340 -33.61 16.59 -19.76
CA ASP A 340 -33.37 15.22 -19.31
C ASP A 340 -34.36 14.30 -20.04
N GLU A 341 -33.86 13.58 -21.04
CA GLU A 341 -34.52 12.40 -21.60
C GLU A 341 -34.50 11.30 -20.53
N GLY A 342 -35.25 11.53 -19.45
CA GLY A 342 -35.49 10.52 -18.43
C GLY A 342 -36.04 9.29 -19.13
N ASN A 343 -35.46 8.13 -18.81
CA ASN A 343 -35.89 6.82 -19.26
C ASN A 343 -37.41 6.70 -19.10
N ASN A 344 -38.15 6.96 -20.19
CA ASN A 344 -39.60 6.95 -20.25
C ASN A 344 -40.04 5.50 -20.42
N GLU A 345 -39.69 4.64 -19.45
CA GLU A 345 -40.33 3.34 -19.29
C GLU A 345 -41.61 3.57 -18.48
N GLN A 346 -42.69 3.58 -19.25
CA GLN A 346 -44.12 3.73 -19.00
C GLN A 346 -44.63 3.55 -17.54
N PRO A 347 -45.64 4.35 -17.13
CA PRO A 347 -46.49 3.99 -16.01
C PRO A 347 -47.39 2.80 -16.38
N GLU A 348 -47.71 2.01 -15.35
CA GLU A 348 -48.58 0.83 -15.32
C GLU A 348 -49.77 0.85 -16.31
N GLU A 349 -49.96 -0.26 -17.03
CA GLU A 349 -51.30 -0.72 -17.45
C GLU A 349 -51.55 -2.12 -16.87
N ASN A 350 -52.45 -2.15 -15.88
CA ASN A 350 -53.30 -3.23 -15.33
C ASN A 350 -52.72 -4.60 -14.96
#